data_AF-A0A267G0S9-F1
#
_entry.id   AF-A0A267G0S9-F1
#
_cell.length_a   1.000
_cell.length_b   1.000
_cell.length_c   1.000
_cell.angle_alpha   90.00
_cell.angle_beta   90.00
_cell.angle_gamma   90.00
#
_symmetry.space_group_name_H-M   'P 1'
#
loop_
_entity.id
_entity.type
_entity.pdbx_description
1 polymer ?
#
loop_
_entity_poly.entity_id
_entity_poly.type
_entity_poly.pdbx_seq_one_letter_code
_entity_poly.pdbx_strand_id
1 'polypeptide(L)'
;MPATGGVSKDSRPTVSAVLPLGGPGTDANAVDFAEFNRAAIKSKKLVVREMLAKHLLQIGGVTMEKALAIVQQYPTVQALLDAYAACETDAERRRLLSGICHDRIFDKRIGDSISKSVMLSFK
;
A
#
# COMPACT_ATOMS: atom_id res chain seq x y z
N MET A 1 -18.85 50.84 45.59
CA MET A 1 -17.79 51.21 44.62
C MET A 1 -16.68 50.15 44.68
N PRO A 2 -16.67 49.18 43.76
CA PRO A 2 -15.39 48.66 43.28
C PRO A 2 -15.22 48.91 41.77
N ALA A 3 -14.02 49.36 41.41
CA ALA A 3 -13.63 49.72 40.06
C ALA A 3 -13.19 48.51 39.22
N THR A 4 -13.47 48.66 37.94
CA THR A 4 -13.02 47.98 36.72
C THR A 4 -11.60 47.41 36.68
N GLY A 5 -11.42 46.32 35.92
CA GLY A 5 -10.16 46.02 35.24
C GLY A 5 -10.04 44.55 34.79
N GLY A 6 -10.33 44.27 33.52
CA GLY A 6 -10.06 42.96 32.90
C GLY A 6 -8.60 42.82 32.40
N VAL A 7 -8.24 41.60 31.99
CA VAL A 7 -7.49 41.23 30.76
C VAL A 7 -6.80 39.86 30.93
N SER A 8 -7.19 38.96 30.03
CA SER A 8 -6.50 37.83 29.39
C SER A 8 -5.17 37.30 29.94
N LYS A 9 -5.17 35.99 30.25
CA LYS A 9 -4.01 35.11 30.14
C LYS A 9 -4.42 33.81 29.42
N ASP A 10 -4.59 33.88 28.10
CA ASP A 10 -4.36 32.72 27.23
C ASP A 10 -3.15 33.06 26.37
N SER A 11 -1.96 32.80 26.92
CA SER A 11 -0.72 32.83 26.16
C SER A 11 -0.49 31.45 25.55
N ARG A 12 -1.29 31.11 24.53
CA ARG A 12 -0.79 30.22 23.47
C ARG A 12 0.36 30.96 22.78
N PRO A 13 1.56 30.36 22.65
CA PRO A 13 2.55 30.92 21.74
C PRO A 13 2.03 30.75 20.32
N THR A 14 1.58 31.87 19.74
CA THR A 14 1.48 32.07 18.30
C THR A 14 2.86 31.81 17.71
N VAL A 15 3.03 30.70 17.01
CA VAL A 15 4.18 30.46 16.13
C VAL A 15 4.06 31.48 14.99
N SER A 16 4.57 32.68 15.24
CA SER A 16 4.71 33.72 14.23
C SER A 16 5.90 33.37 13.37
N ALA A 17 5.59 33.22 12.08
CA ALA A 17 6.47 33.28 10.93
C ALA A 17 7.85 33.92 11.18
N VAL A 18 8.90 33.14 10.93
CA VAL A 18 10.15 33.67 10.36
C VAL A 18 10.83 32.57 9.56
N LEU A 19 10.62 32.56 8.24
CA LEU A 19 11.59 32.00 7.30
C LEU A 19 11.45 32.73 5.96
N PRO A 20 12.33 33.71 5.69
CA PRO A 20 12.82 33.89 4.35
C PRO A 20 14.35 33.90 4.39
N LEU A 21 14.98 32.80 3.97
CA LEU A 21 16.38 32.82 3.57
C LEU A 21 16.62 31.74 2.52
N GLY A 22 15.91 31.89 1.40
CA GLY A 22 16.37 31.35 0.12
C GLY A 22 17.54 32.19 -0.36
N GLY A 23 18.75 31.79 0.02
CA GLY A 23 19.96 32.22 -0.68
C GLY A 23 20.12 31.43 -1.99
N PRO A 24 20.64 32.04 -3.07
CA PRO A 24 20.97 31.32 -4.29
C PRO A 24 22.26 30.52 -4.06
N GLY A 25 22.12 29.37 -3.42
CA GLY A 25 23.19 28.41 -3.17
C GLY A 25 22.80 27.07 -3.80
N THR A 26 23.58 26.65 -4.77
CA THR A 26 23.33 25.52 -5.66
C THR A 26 23.45 24.18 -4.93
N ASP A 27 22.33 23.67 -4.42
CA ASP A 27 22.08 22.23 -4.34
C ASP A 27 20.68 21.96 -4.92
N ALA A 28 20.63 21.80 -6.24
CA ALA A 28 19.39 21.69 -7.03
C ALA A 28 18.58 20.40 -6.77
N ASN A 29 18.65 19.82 -5.58
CA ASN A 29 17.97 18.58 -5.20
C ASN A 29 17.56 18.50 -3.71
N ALA A 30 17.79 19.54 -2.89
CA ALA A 30 17.29 19.53 -1.51
C ALA A 30 15.82 19.95 -1.46
N VAL A 31 14.99 19.08 -0.87
CA VAL A 31 13.60 19.40 -0.53
C VAL A 31 13.55 20.14 0.80
N ASP A 32 12.70 21.17 0.89
CA ASP A 32 12.52 21.96 2.11
C ASP A 32 12.02 21.07 3.27
N PHE A 33 12.44 21.35 4.51
CA PHE A 33 12.08 20.54 5.67
C PHE A 33 10.55 20.46 5.88
N ALA A 34 9.80 21.53 5.56
CA ALA A 34 8.35 21.51 5.63
C ALA A 34 7.73 20.64 4.53
N GLU A 35 8.33 20.59 3.34
CA GLU A 35 7.93 19.70 2.25
C GLU A 35 8.26 18.23 2.57
N PHE A 36 9.45 17.97 3.12
CA PHE A 36 9.83 16.68 3.66
C PHE A 36 8.85 16.21 4.74
N ASN A 37 8.51 17.08 5.70
CA ASN A 37 7.57 16.75 6.76
C ASN A 37 6.16 16.49 6.21
N ARG A 38 5.69 17.27 5.22
CA ARG A 38 4.41 17.01 4.52
C ARG A 38 4.42 15.67 3.77
N ALA A 39 5.52 15.32 3.11
CA ALA A 39 5.68 14.02 2.47
C ALA A 39 5.84 12.86 3.48
N ALA A 40 6.35 13.15 4.68
CA ALA A 40 6.53 12.21 5.79
C ALA A 40 5.26 12.02 6.65
N ILE A 41 4.34 12.99 6.65
CA ILE A 41 2.96 12.87 7.13
C ILE A 41 2.18 12.05 6.08
N LYS A 42 2.47 10.74 6.06
CA LYS A 42 2.48 9.91 4.86
C LYS A 42 1.26 9.00 4.77
N SER A 43 0.17 9.49 4.22
CA SER A 43 -0.78 8.62 3.52
C SER A 43 -0.10 8.15 2.22
N LYS A 44 0.72 7.10 2.29
CA LYS A 44 1.22 6.44 1.07
C LYS A 44 -0.02 6.12 0.23
N LYS A 45 -0.09 6.65 -1.00
CA LYS A 45 -1.14 6.29 -1.95
C LYS A 45 -0.95 4.80 -2.25
N LEU A 46 -1.66 3.94 -1.52
CA LEU A 46 -1.61 2.50 -1.73
C LEU A 46 -2.28 2.23 -3.07
N VAL A 47 -1.50 1.73 -4.03
CA VAL A 47 -2.06 1.27 -5.30
C VAL A 47 -2.83 -0.02 -5.04
N VAL A 48 -3.93 -0.24 -5.76
CA VAL A 48 -4.78 -1.46 -5.62
C VAL A 48 -3.95 -2.74 -5.70
N ARG A 49 -2.94 -2.77 -6.59
CA ARG A 49 -1.98 -3.87 -6.73
C ARG A 49 -1.22 -4.19 -5.44
N GLU A 50 -0.83 -3.15 -4.69
CA GLU A 50 -0.08 -3.27 -3.44
C GLU A 50 -0.99 -3.69 -2.29
N MET A 51 -2.26 -3.26 -2.30
CA MET A 51 -3.25 -3.81 -1.39
C MET A 51 -3.53 -5.28 -1.69
N LEU A 52 -3.68 -5.68 -2.95
CA LEU A 52 -3.87 -7.08 -3.33
C LEU A 52 -2.67 -7.93 -2.89
N ALA A 53 -1.44 -7.49 -3.14
CA ALA A 53 -0.24 -8.17 -2.67
C ALA A 53 -0.27 -8.40 -1.15
N LYS A 54 -0.64 -7.36 -0.38
CA LYS A 54 -0.77 -7.43 1.08
C LYS A 54 -1.84 -8.42 1.54
N HIS A 55 -2.98 -8.47 0.87
CA HIS A 55 -4.02 -9.46 1.17
C HIS A 55 -3.53 -10.88 0.90
N LEU A 56 -2.79 -11.10 -0.19
CA LEU A 56 -2.21 -12.41 -0.50
C LEU A 56 -1.15 -12.84 0.52
N LEU A 57 -0.33 -11.91 1.01
CA LEU A 57 0.69 -12.15 2.04
C LEU A 57 0.10 -12.56 3.41
N GLN A 58 -1.16 -12.20 3.69
CA GLN A 58 -1.83 -12.65 4.92
C GLN A 58 -2.17 -14.14 4.88
N ILE A 59 -2.15 -14.77 3.70
CA ILE A 59 -2.44 -16.19 3.52
C ILE A 59 -1.17 -16.99 3.82
N GLY A 60 -1.25 -17.88 4.82
CA GLY A 60 -0.13 -18.73 5.21
C GLY A 60 0.43 -19.54 4.03
N GLY A 61 1.73 -19.40 3.76
CA GLY A 61 2.42 -20.11 2.67
C GLY A 61 2.60 -19.33 1.35
N VAL A 62 2.02 -18.13 1.26
CA VAL A 62 2.30 -17.17 0.18
C VAL A 62 3.51 -16.33 0.54
N THR A 63 4.61 -16.50 -0.19
CA THR A 63 5.77 -15.60 -0.09
C THR A 63 5.51 -14.31 -0.86
N MET A 64 6.25 -13.24 -0.54
CA MET A 64 6.14 -11.94 -1.23
C MET A 64 6.23 -12.10 -2.74
N GLU A 65 7.19 -12.90 -3.16
CA GLU A 65 7.43 -13.14 -4.55
C GLU A 65 6.17 -13.82 -5.18
N LYS A 66 5.57 -14.86 -4.56
CA LYS A 66 4.34 -15.52 -5.06
C LYS A 66 3.19 -14.54 -5.22
N ALA A 67 3.02 -13.64 -4.25
CA ALA A 67 2.02 -12.58 -4.32
C ALA A 67 2.28 -11.66 -5.52
N LEU A 68 3.53 -11.26 -5.77
CA LEU A 68 3.88 -10.43 -6.93
C LEU A 68 3.62 -11.12 -8.28
N ALA A 69 3.86 -12.42 -8.38
CA ALA A 69 3.55 -13.16 -9.62
C ALA A 69 2.05 -13.20 -9.90
N ILE A 70 1.22 -13.40 -8.86
CA ILE A 70 -0.24 -13.32 -8.98
C ILE A 70 -0.66 -11.91 -9.37
N VAL A 71 -0.14 -10.88 -8.71
CA VAL A 71 -0.47 -9.47 -8.98
C VAL A 71 -0.02 -9.01 -10.36
N GLN A 72 1.03 -9.62 -10.93
CA GLN A 72 1.45 -9.34 -12.30
C GLN A 72 0.44 -9.85 -13.35
N GLN A 73 -0.19 -11.02 -13.13
CA GLN A 73 -1.27 -11.50 -13.99
C GLN A 73 -2.60 -10.78 -13.69
N TYR A 74 -2.92 -10.61 -12.41
CA TYR A 74 -4.17 -10.06 -11.93
C TYR A 74 -3.89 -8.82 -11.07
N PRO A 75 -3.79 -7.62 -11.66
CA PRO A 75 -3.42 -6.41 -10.92
C PRO A 75 -4.50 -5.92 -9.95
N THR A 76 -5.73 -6.44 -10.06
CA THR A 76 -6.88 -6.06 -9.24
C THR A 76 -7.61 -7.28 -8.69
N VAL A 77 -8.25 -7.12 -7.52
CA VAL A 77 -9.11 -8.16 -6.93
C VAL A 77 -10.26 -8.52 -7.88
N GLN A 78 -10.83 -7.53 -8.57
CA GLN A 78 -11.92 -7.75 -9.53
C GLN A 78 -11.47 -8.65 -10.69
N ALA A 79 -10.29 -8.41 -11.27
CA ALA A 79 -9.74 -9.27 -12.32
C ALA A 79 -9.53 -10.72 -11.84
N LEU A 80 -9.08 -10.89 -10.58
CA LEU A 80 -8.93 -12.21 -9.98
C LEU A 80 -10.28 -12.91 -9.77
N LEU A 81 -11.29 -12.19 -9.27
CA LEU A 81 -12.65 -12.72 -9.07
C LEU A 81 -13.35 -13.06 -10.39
N ASP A 82 -13.16 -12.23 -11.42
CA ASP A 82 -13.69 -12.46 -12.77
C ASP A 82 -13.10 -13.74 -13.37
N ALA A 83 -11.79 -13.93 -13.26
CA ALA A 83 -11.14 -15.17 -13.67
C ALA A 83 -11.66 -16.40 -12.90
N TYR A 84 -11.99 -16.26 -11.61
CA TYR A 84 -12.63 -17.32 -10.84
C TYR A 84 -14.09 -17.56 -11.22
N ALA A 85 -14.82 -16.53 -11.66
CA ALA A 85 -16.20 -16.63 -12.11
C ALA A 85 -16.31 -17.24 -13.52
N ALA A 86 -15.31 -17.03 -14.36
CA ALA A 86 -15.20 -17.64 -15.69
C ALA A 86 -14.94 -19.15 -15.64
N CYS A 87 -14.42 -19.68 -14.53
CA CYS A 87 -14.24 -21.12 -14.37
C CYS A 87 -15.57 -21.81 -14.01
N GLU A 88 -15.94 -22.82 -14.80
CA GLU A 88 -17.21 -23.55 -14.64
C GLU A 88 -17.16 -24.60 -13.53
N THR A 89 -15.97 -25.13 -13.20
CA THR A 89 -15.79 -26.11 -12.13
C THR A 89 -14.88 -25.65 -10.99
N ASP A 90 -15.20 -26.07 -9.76
CA ASP A 90 -14.34 -25.91 -8.59
C ASP A 90 -12.94 -26.53 -8.77
N ALA A 91 -12.83 -27.57 -9.61
CA ALA A 91 -11.54 -28.18 -9.92
C ALA A 91 -10.62 -27.22 -10.69
N GLU A 92 -11.16 -26.49 -11.67
CA GLU A 92 -10.42 -25.49 -12.45
C GLU A 92 -10.08 -24.27 -11.60
N ARG A 93 -11.03 -23.77 -10.79
CA ARG A 93 -10.78 -22.68 -9.84
C ARG A 93 -9.62 -23.01 -8.91
N ARG A 94 -9.58 -24.24 -8.37
CA ARG A 94 -8.47 -24.69 -7.51
C ARG A 94 -7.13 -24.75 -8.24
N ARG A 95 -7.10 -24.88 -9.56
CA ARG A 95 -5.87 -24.96 -10.37
C ARG A 95 -5.50 -23.65 -11.08
N LEU A 96 -6.39 -22.66 -11.10
CA LEU A 96 -6.19 -21.39 -11.79
C LEU A 96 -4.85 -20.73 -11.47
N LEU A 97 -4.46 -20.71 -10.19
CA LEU A 97 -3.20 -20.11 -9.75
C LEU A 97 -2.04 -21.11 -9.70
N SER A 98 -2.29 -22.42 -9.84
CA SER A 98 -1.23 -23.44 -9.74
C SER A 98 -0.28 -23.43 -10.94
N GLY A 99 -0.77 -22.97 -12.10
CA GLY A 99 0.02 -22.79 -13.32
C GLY A 99 0.92 -21.55 -13.33
N ILE A 100 0.76 -20.63 -12.38
CA ILE A 100 1.55 -19.39 -12.36
C ILE A 100 2.97 -19.71 -11.90
N CYS A 101 3.93 -19.50 -12.80
CA CYS A 101 5.35 -19.54 -12.46
C CYS A 101 5.68 -18.29 -11.65
N HIS A 102 6.15 -18.55 -10.43
CA HIS A 102 6.46 -17.49 -9.52
C HIS A 102 7.91 -17.01 -9.72
N ASP A 103 8.84 -17.93 -9.95
CA ASP A 103 10.23 -17.63 -10.26
C ASP A 103 10.53 -17.98 -11.73
N ARG A 104 11.16 -17.06 -12.47
CA ARG A 104 11.51 -17.25 -13.89
C ARG A 104 12.81 -18.01 -14.11
N ILE A 105 13.62 -18.20 -13.06
CA ILE A 105 14.96 -18.81 -13.15
C ILE A 105 14.88 -20.32 -12.87
N PHE A 106 14.02 -20.70 -11.93
CA PHE A 106 13.81 -22.06 -11.45
C PHE A 106 12.42 -22.61 -11.83
N ASP A 107 11.63 -21.87 -12.60
CA ASP A 107 10.26 -22.22 -13.04
C ASP A 107 9.38 -22.78 -11.90
N LYS A 108 9.57 -22.23 -10.70
CA LYS A 108 8.85 -22.71 -9.51
C LYS A 108 7.41 -22.23 -9.58
N ARG A 109 6.51 -23.19 -9.68
CA ARG A 109 5.07 -22.95 -9.64
C ARG A 109 4.58 -22.71 -8.22
N ILE A 110 3.50 -21.94 -8.08
CA ILE A 110 2.85 -21.64 -6.80
C ILE A 110 2.32 -22.93 -6.12
N GLY A 111 1.85 -23.88 -6.94
CA GLY A 111 1.34 -25.18 -6.52
C GLY A 111 -0.14 -25.16 -6.10
N ASP A 112 -0.79 -26.33 -6.16
CA ASP A 112 -2.24 -26.46 -5.92
C ASP A 112 -2.66 -26.12 -4.48
N SER A 113 -1.80 -26.36 -3.49
CA SER A 113 -2.10 -26.08 -2.07
C SER A 113 -2.34 -24.59 -1.82
N ILE A 114 -1.50 -23.73 -2.40
CA ILE A 114 -1.63 -22.29 -2.26
C ILE A 114 -2.82 -21.78 -3.08
N SER A 115 -2.99 -22.28 -4.30
CA SER A 115 -4.13 -21.93 -5.16
C SER A 115 -5.49 -22.22 -4.47
N LYS A 116 -5.60 -23.38 -3.80
CA LYS A 116 -6.75 -23.72 -2.95
C LYS A 116 -6.92 -22.76 -1.78
N SER A 117 -5.84 -22.40 -1.10
CA SER A 117 -5.90 -21.49 0.06
C SER A 117 -6.39 -20.09 -0.36
N VAL A 118 -5.88 -19.58 -1.48
CA VAL A 118 -6.31 -18.29 -2.03
C VAL A 118 -7.80 -18.35 -2.38
N MET A 119 -8.24 -19.38 -3.11
CA MET A 119 -9.66 -19.56 -3.42
C MET A 119 -10.55 -19.56 -2.16
N LEU A 120 -10.11 -20.20 -1.07
CA LEU A 120 -10.88 -20.26 0.18
C LEU A 120 -10.93 -18.90 0.90
N SER A 121 -9.87 -18.10 0.82
CA SER A 121 -9.78 -16.78 1.46
C SER A 121 -10.63 -15.71 0.77
N PHE A 122 -10.97 -15.88 -0.51
CA PHE A 122 -11.78 -14.95 -1.31
C PHE A 122 -13.26 -15.37 -1.45
N LYS A 123 -13.70 -16.40 -0.70
CA LYS A 123 -15.07 -16.94 -0.71
C LYS A 123 -15.90 -16.40 0.44
#